data_AF-G7VGD3-F1
#
_entry.id   AF-G7VGD3-F1
#
_cell.length_a   1.000
_cell.length_b   1.000
_cell.length_c   1.000
_cell.angle_alpha   90.00
_cell.angle_beta   90.00
_cell.angle_gamma   90.00
#
_symmetry.space_group_name_H-M   'P 1'
#
loop_
_entity.id
_entity.type
_entity.pdbx_description
1 polymer ?
#
loop_
_entity_poly.entity_id
_entity_poly.type
_entity_poly.pdbx_seq_one_letter_code
_entity_poly.pdbx_strand_id
1 'polypeptide(L)'
;MAAIDVDAAEAVANILKGLEVRRDSYTDQRFYPPPGDAVEDQVAYFVSMVAVDHRTSLWEPFEGVIEGEFFHGTDALYRLGRLAYDKGFFKARRLAELTPAEAEPLFTLGGRRLWDFHTRVLLLRDVGRKAAARGGFEALISVDSVKKLRDALSSFRAYEDPVGKKVMLLAKFLEGRGLASFRDSAEADVPVDNHLSRVAYRLGIVEIDFGFLESGVEVTREEDIRLRELVKTAWRIVAKFADLHPFALDDFLWNFGRKICKREGPQCGICPFREVCRAHRLGRYPPEHLHLLTWYY
;
A
#
# COMPACT_ATOMS: atom_id res chain seq x y z
N MET A 1 -2.95 12.76 -23.79
CA MET A 1 -1.95 13.17 -22.79
C MET A 1 -2.60 13.12 -21.43
N ALA A 2 -1.89 12.67 -20.39
CA ALA A 2 -2.44 12.67 -19.03
C ALA A 2 -2.16 14.00 -18.32
N ALA A 3 -3.16 14.54 -17.62
CA ALA A 3 -3.10 15.83 -16.93
C ALA A 3 -3.87 15.78 -15.60
N ILE A 4 -3.65 16.76 -14.72
CA ILE A 4 -4.43 16.91 -13.49
C ILE A 4 -5.55 17.90 -13.77
N ASP A 5 -6.79 17.55 -13.40
CA ASP A 5 -7.93 18.46 -13.37
C ASP A 5 -8.09 19.00 -11.95
N VAL A 6 -7.75 20.28 -11.76
CA VAL A 6 -7.75 20.94 -10.45
C VAL A 6 -9.18 21.19 -9.95
N ASP A 7 -10.12 21.49 -10.84
CA ASP A 7 -11.52 21.73 -10.48
C ASP A 7 -12.17 20.42 -10.02
N ALA A 8 -11.87 19.32 -10.69
CA ALA A 8 -12.28 17.99 -10.25
C ALA A 8 -11.65 17.63 -8.88
N ALA A 9 -10.38 17.97 -8.67
CA ALA A 9 -9.70 17.74 -7.39
C ALA A 9 -10.35 18.53 -6.24
N GLU A 10 -10.72 19.80 -6.48
CA GLU A 10 -11.44 20.63 -5.50
C GLU A 10 -12.84 20.07 -5.20
N ALA A 11 -13.59 19.65 -6.23
CA ALA A 11 -14.91 19.06 -6.05
C ALA A 11 -14.86 17.77 -5.21
N VAL A 12 -13.87 16.91 -5.44
CA VAL A 12 -13.62 15.71 -4.62
C VAL A 12 -13.23 16.08 -3.19
N ALA A 13 -12.36 17.07 -3.01
CA ALA A 13 -11.95 17.56 -1.70
C ALA A 13 -13.12 18.10 -0.87
N ASN A 14 -14.06 18.83 -1.51
CA ASN A 14 -15.24 19.35 -0.83
C ASN A 14 -16.17 18.24 -0.32
N ILE A 15 -16.26 17.11 -1.03
CA ILE A 15 -16.99 15.93 -0.53
C ILE A 15 -16.23 15.32 0.66
N LEU A 16 -14.91 15.18 0.56
CA LEU A 16 -14.07 14.62 1.64
C LEU A 16 -14.18 15.40 2.95
N LYS A 17 -14.30 16.74 2.90
CA LYS A 17 -14.53 17.58 4.10
C LYS A 17 -15.80 17.22 4.86
N GLY A 18 -16.83 16.75 4.15
CA GLY A 18 -18.08 16.30 4.74
C GLY A 18 -18.05 14.85 5.24
N LEU A 19 -16.97 14.12 4.98
CA LEU A 19 -16.80 12.73 5.41
C LEU A 19 -15.91 12.66 6.65
N GLU A 20 -16.19 11.66 7.49
CA GLU A 20 -15.34 11.35 8.64
C GLU A 20 -14.13 10.52 8.20
N VAL A 21 -13.10 11.20 7.68
CA VAL A 21 -11.83 10.59 7.32
C VAL A 21 -10.92 10.53 8.54
N ARG A 22 -10.66 9.32 9.04
CA ARG A 22 -9.80 9.08 10.21
C ARG A 22 -8.63 8.19 9.82
N ARG A 23 -7.49 8.47 10.46
CA ARG A 23 -6.30 7.62 10.38
C ARG A 23 -6.46 6.38 11.26
N ASP A 24 -5.99 5.24 10.78
CA ASP A 24 -5.92 4.01 11.57
C ASP A 24 -4.74 4.05 12.57
N SER A 25 -4.93 3.36 13.70
CA SER A 25 -3.92 3.15 14.74
C SER A 25 -3.15 1.83 14.57
N TYR A 26 -3.60 0.96 13.67
CA TYR A 26 -3.02 -0.35 13.37
C TYR A 26 -2.89 -1.22 14.63
N THR A 27 -3.95 -1.25 15.43
CA THR A 27 -4.03 -1.95 16.72
C THR A 27 -4.81 -3.26 16.68
N ASP A 28 -5.45 -3.59 15.55
CA ASP A 28 -6.14 -4.86 15.38
C ASP A 28 -5.16 -6.04 15.45
N GLN A 29 -5.20 -6.75 16.57
CA GLN A 29 -4.30 -7.86 16.87
C GLN A 29 -4.55 -9.10 16.00
N ARG A 30 -5.60 -9.12 15.17
CA ARG A 30 -5.74 -10.11 14.10
C ARG A 30 -4.64 -9.97 13.06
N PHE A 31 -4.15 -8.75 12.83
CA PHE A 31 -3.22 -8.41 11.75
C PHE A 31 -1.88 -7.87 12.23
N TYR A 32 -1.81 -7.28 13.41
CA TYR A 32 -0.62 -6.55 13.88
C TYR A 32 -0.13 -7.07 15.23
N PRO A 33 1.18 -6.91 15.53
CA PRO A 33 1.72 -7.21 16.85
C PRO A 33 0.92 -6.53 17.98
N PRO A 34 0.94 -7.06 19.22
CA PRO A 34 0.49 -6.34 20.41
C PRO A 34 1.25 -5.01 20.64
N PRO A 35 0.58 -3.91 21.05
CA PRO A 35 1.23 -2.60 21.30
C PRO A 35 2.31 -2.60 22.38
N GLY A 36 2.21 -3.52 23.34
CA GLY A 36 3.15 -3.64 24.45
C GLY A 36 4.43 -4.42 24.13
N ASP A 37 4.54 -5.01 22.94
CA ASP A 37 5.73 -5.80 22.57
C ASP A 37 6.94 -4.91 22.31
N ALA A 38 8.14 -5.49 22.31
CA ALA A 38 9.37 -4.75 22.07
C ALA A 38 9.33 -3.97 20.74
N VAL A 39 9.83 -2.72 20.74
CA VAL A 39 9.83 -1.86 19.56
C VAL A 39 10.53 -2.54 18.38
N GLU A 40 11.72 -3.12 18.59
CA GLU A 40 12.45 -3.92 17.60
C GLU A 40 11.58 -4.96 16.91
N ASP A 41 10.74 -5.67 17.66
CA ASP A 41 9.91 -6.74 17.10
C ASP A 41 8.74 -6.16 16.31
N GLN A 42 8.10 -5.11 16.83
CA GLN A 42 7.03 -4.42 16.10
C GLN A 42 7.55 -3.81 14.80
N VAL A 43 8.72 -3.18 14.82
CA VAL A 43 9.36 -2.60 13.63
C VAL A 43 9.77 -3.67 12.65
N ALA A 44 10.38 -4.77 13.14
CA ALA A 44 10.74 -5.91 12.31
C ALA A 44 9.53 -6.45 11.55
N TYR A 45 8.37 -6.53 12.21
CA TYR A 45 7.12 -6.91 11.60
C TYR A 45 6.71 -5.96 10.48
N PHE A 46 6.56 -4.65 10.76
CA PHE A 46 6.07 -3.69 9.76
C PHE A 46 7.02 -3.55 8.57
N VAL A 47 8.33 -3.49 8.81
CA VAL A 47 9.33 -3.45 7.73
C VAL A 47 9.23 -4.71 6.87
N SER A 48 9.19 -5.88 7.50
CA SER A 48 9.17 -7.15 6.73
C SER A 48 7.85 -7.35 5.97
N MET A 49 6.71 -7.04 6.57
CA MET A 49 5.41 -7.23 5.95
C MET A 49 5.17 -6.25 4.80
N VAL A 50 5.50 -4.96 4.98
CA VAL A 50 5.41 -3.97 3.90
C VAL A 50 6.35 -4.34 2.74
N ALA A 51 7.51 -4.94 3.02
CA ALA A 51 8.44 -5.37 1.98
C ALA A 51 7.82 -6.39 1.00
N VAL A 52 6.84 -7.18 1.44
CA VAL A 52 6.21 -8.25 0.64
C VAL A 52 4.72 -8.04 0.34
N ASP A 53 4.16 -6.93 0.80
CA ASP A 53 2.78 -6.52 0.56
C ASP A 53 2.63 -5.87 -0.82
N HIS A 54 2.42 -6.73 -1.82
CA HIS A 54 2.11 -6.34 -3.18
C HIS A 54 1.30 -7.43 -3.87
N ARG A 55 0.28 -7.05 -4.64
CA ARG A 55 -0.39 -7.88 -5.67
C ARG A 55 -0.71 -9.30 -5.24
N THR A 56 -1.33 -9.45 -4.08
CA THR A 56 -1.74 -10.75 -3.53
C THR A 56 -2.82 -11.45 -4.37
N SER A 57 -3.46 -10.76 -5.31
CA SER A 57 -4.55 -11.32 -6.15
C SER A 57 -4.39 -11.01 -7.64
N LEU A 58 -3.16 -11.03 -8.18
CA LEU A 58 -2.91 -10.65 -9.58
C LEU A 58 -3.49 -11.63 -10.60
N TRP A 59 -3.19 -12.92 -10.46
CA TRP A 59 -3.66 -13.98 -11.38
C TRP A 59 -4.72 -14.84 -10.74
N GLU A 60 -4.56 -15.11 -9.45
CA GLU A 60 -5.51 -15.86 -8.65
C GLU A 60 -5.64 -15.17 -7.29
N PRO A 61 -6.83 -15.13 -6.68
CA PRO A 61 -7.02 -14.62 -5.34
C PRO A 61 -6.17 -15.39 -4.30
N PHE A 62 -5.45 -14.68 -3.46
CA PHE A 62 -4.83 -15.25 -2.27
C PHE A 62 -5.78 -15.17 -1.09
N GLU A 63 -6.51 -16.24 -0.84
CA GLU A 63 -7.60 -16.25 0.14
C GLU A 63 -7.81 -17.64 0.75
N GLY A 64 -8.50 -17.68 1.89
CA GLY A 64 -8.81 -18.92 2.58
C GLY A 64 -9.20 -18.71 4.03
N VAL A 65 -9.51 -19.82 4.70
CA VAL A 65 -9.95 -19.80 6.11
C VAL A 65 -8.74 -20.00 7.03
N ILE A 66 -8.58 -19.10 8.00
CA ILE A 66 -7.58 -19.19 9.06
C ILE A 66 -8.35 -19.13 10.38
N GLU A 67 -8.25 -20.19 11.19
CA GLU A 67 -8.90 -20.27 12.51
C GLU A 67 -10.43 -19.98 12.47
N GLY A 68 -11.10 -20.39 11.39
CA GLY A 68 -12.55 -20.25 11.22
C GLY A 68 -13.02 -18.94 10.58
N GLU A 69 -12.13 -17.97 10.33
CA GLU A 69 -12.44 -16.72 9.64
C GLU A 69 -11.88 -16.73 8.20
N PHE A 70 -12.64 -16.22 7.24
CA PHE A 70 -12.21 -16.10 5.85
C PHE A 70 -11.43 -14.80 5.63
N PHE A 71 -10.23 -14.91 5.08
CA PHE A 71 -9.38 -13.78 4.73
C PHE A 71 -9.08 -13.74 3.24
N HIS A 72 -8.91 -12.54 2.69
CA HIS A 72 -8.65 -12.31 1.27
C HIS A 72 -7.54 -11.28 1.04
N GLY A 73 -6.68 -11.56 0.06
CA GLY A 73 -5.64 -10.66 -0.43
C GLY A 73 -4.65 -10.24 0.65
N THR A 74 -4.44 -8.93 0.79
CA THR A 74 -3.54 -8.37 1.79
C THR A 74 -3.97 -8.72 3.22
N ASP A 75 -5.27 -8.80 3.51
CA ASP A 75 -5.75 -9.16 4.87
C ASP A 75 -5.32 -10.59 5.24
N ALA A 76 -5.32 -11.52 4.27
CA ALA A 76 -4.79 -12.88 4.45
C ALA A 76 -3.28 -12.88 4.69
N LEU A 77 -2.53 -12.08 3.92
CA LEU A 77 -1.09 -11.94 4.08
C LEU A 77 -0.72 -11.41 5.48
N TYR A 78 -1.38 -10.34 5.95
CA TYR A 78 -1.13 -9.81 7.30
C TYR A 78 -1.62 -10.75 8.40
N ARG A 79 -2.68 -11.53 8.19
CA ARG A 79 -3.08 -12.56 9.17
C ARG A 79 -2.02 -13.65 9.30
N LEU A 80 -1.48 -14.16 8.20
CA LEU A 80 -0.38 -15.12 8.23
C LEU A 80 0.89 -14.51 8.82
N GLY A 81 1.17 -13.25 8.49
CA GLY A 81 2.22 -12.46 9.11
C GLY A 81 2.09 -12.45 10.63
N ARG A 82 0.91 -12.10 11.15
CA ARG A 82 0.62 -12.10 12.58
C ARG A 82 0.91 -13.47 13.22
N LEU A 83 0.49 -14.57 12.60
CA LEU A 83 0.77 -15.92 13.10
C LEU A 83 2.27 -16.29 13.04
N ALA A 84 2.99 -15.81 12.03
CA ALA A 84 4.45 -15.98 11.93
C ALA A 84 5.18 -15.15 13.00
N TYR A 85 4.66 -13.96 13.32
CA TYR A 85 5.20 -13.09 14.37
C TYR A 85 5.20 -13.79 15.73
N ASP A 86 4.10 -14.45 16.12
CA ASP A 86 4.02 -15.21 17.38
C ASP A 86 5.08 -16.32 17.49
N LYS A 87 5.57 -16.81 16.35
CA LYS A 87 6.62 -17.83 16.25
C LYS A 87 8.03 -17.25 16.15
N GLY A 88 8.19 -15.95 16.41
CA GLY A 88 9.47 -15.23 16.36
C GLY A 88 10.08 -15.23 14.95
N PHE A 89 9.25 -15.17 13.90
CA PHE A 89 9.73 -15.23 12.52
C PHE A 89 10.54 -13.98 12.10
N PHE A 90 10.11 -12.80 12.53
CA PHE A 90 10.70 -11.52 12.11
C PHE A 90 11.88 -11.12 13.00
N LYS A 91 13.03 -11.74 12.74
CA LYS A 91 14.31 -11.38 13.38
C LYS A 91 15.36 -11.18 12.30
N ALA A 92 16.21 -10.17 12.44
CA ALA A 92 17.12 -9.76 11.37
C ALA A 92 18.01 -10.92 10.85
N ARG A 93 18.65 -11.66 11.77
CA ARG A 93 19.48 -12.83 11.42
C ARG A 93 18.67 -13.96 10.80
N ARG A 94 17.49 -14.28 11.35
CA ARG A 94 16.61 -15.33 10.81
C ARG A 94 16.16 -15.00 9.40
N LEU A 95 15.76 -13.76 9.15
CA LEU A 95 15.35 -13.31 7.82
C LEU A 95 16.53 -13.34 6.85
N ALA A 96 17.73 -12.96 7.26
CA ALA A 96 18.93 -12.95 6.42
C ALA A 96 19.28 -14.33 5.82
N GLU A 97 18.94 -15.39 6.55
CA GLU A 97 19.20 -16.80 6.21
C GLU A 97 17.93 -17.56 5.76
N LEU A 98 16.78 -16.89 5.74
CA LEU A 98 15.45 -17.47 5.54
C LEU A 98 15.41 -18.44 4.36
N THR A 99 15.07 -19.71 4.56
CA THR A 99 14.91 -20.67 3.46
C THR A 99 13.52 -20.60 2.83
N PRO A 100 13.33 -21.06 1.57
CA PRO A 100 11.99 -21.19 1.00
C PRO A 100 11.07 -22.06 1.87
N ALA A 101 11.56 -23.18 2.40
CA ALA A 101 10.77 -24.07 3.25
C ALA A 101 10.25 -23.36 4.52
N GLU A 102 11.06 -22.50 5.14
CA GLU A 102 10.65 -21.71 6.31
C GLU A 102 9.66 -20.59 5.96
N ALA A 103 9.75 -20.04 4.75
CA ALA A 103 8.87 -18.97 4.29
C ALA A 103 7.52 -19.46 3.76
N GLU A 104 7.43 -20.74 3.37
CA GLU A 104 6.23 -21.35 2.79
C GLU A 104 4.94 -21.07 3.60
N PRO A 105 4.92 -21.19 4.95
CA PRO A 105 3.72 -20.92 5.74
C PRO A 105 3.23 -19.46 5.71
N LEU A 106 4.11 -18.50 5.41
CA LEU A 106 3.75 -17.08 5.34
C LEU A 106 3.03 -16.75 4.02
N PHE A 107 3.26 -17.54 2.97
CA PHE A 107 2.85 -17.24 1.60
C PHE A 107 1.96 -18.32 0.98
N THR A 108 1.47 -19.25 1.79
CA THR A 108 0.60 -20.35 1.36
C THR A 108 -0.68 -20.35 2.18
N LEU A 109 -1.82 -20.38 1.51
CA LEU A 109 -3.14 -20.42 2.12
C LEU A 109 -4.09 -21.22 1.23
N GLY A 110 -4.93 -22.07 1.83
CA GLY A 110 -5.91 -22.86 1.08
C GLY A 110 -5.27 -23.79 0.03
N GLY A 111 -4.05 -24.26 0.27
CA GLY A 111 -3.30 -25.08 -0.69
C GLY A 111 -2.71 -24.30 -1.88
N ARG A 112 -2.84 -22.97 -1.89
CA ARG A 112 -2.31 -22.09 -2.92
C ARG A 112 -1.17 -21.27 -2.38
N ARG A 113 -0.12 -21.12 -3.18
CA ARG A 113 1.04 -20.30 -2.87
C ARG A 113 0.97 -19.01 -3.67
N LEU A 114 1.36 -17.89 -3.06
CA LEU A 114 1.48 -16.63 -3.76
C LEU A 114 2.42 -16.75 -4.97
N TRP A 115 2.04 -16.08 -6.05
CA TRP A 115 2.57 -16.31 -7.38
C TRP A 115 4.06 -16.00 -7.55
N ASP A 116 4.57 -14.93 -6.92
CA ASP A 116 6.00 -14.55 -6.87
C ASP A 116 6.65 -14.94 -5.54
N PHE A 117 6.29 -16.10 -5.01
CA PHE A 117 6.83 -16.64 -3.76
C PHE A 117 8.35 -16.45 -3.59
N HIS A 118 9.14 -16.92 -4.57
CA HIS A 118 10.59 -16.83 -4.48
C HIS A 118 11.10 -15.38 -4.45
N THR A 119 10.42 -14.45 -5.13
CA THR A 119 10.71 -13.02 -5.05
C THR A 119 10.49 -12.53 -3.62
N ARG A 120 9.36 -12.84 -2.98
CA ARG A 120 9.11 -12.45 -1.58
C ARG A 120 10.16 -13.00 -0.61
N VAL A 121 10.61 -14.25 -0.81
CA VAL A 121 11.71 -14.83 -0.02
C VAL A 121 13.00 -14.02 -0.20
N LEU A 122 13.35 -13.64 -1.44
CA LEU A 122 14.51 -12.79 -1.72
C LEU A 122 14.39 -11.41 -1.07
N LEU A 123 13.21 -10.79 -1.10
CA LEU A 123 12.96 -9.49 -0.48
C LEU A 123 13.13 -9.55 1.05
N LEU A 124 12.58 -10.58 1.71
CA LEU A 124 12.76 -10.77 3.15
C LEU A 124 14.21 -11.04 3.54
N ARG A 125 14.94 -11.83 2.74
CA ARG A 125 16.39 -12.04 2.95
C ARG A 125 17.17 -10.75 2.86
N ASP A 126 16.88 -9.94 1.85
CA ASP A 126 17.52 -8.65 1.65
C ASP A 126 17.28 -7.70 2.83
N VAL A 127 16.03 -7.63 3.30
CA VAL A 127 15.64 -6.89 4.51
C VAL A 127 16.41 -7.38 5.73
N GLY A 128 16.42 -8.69 5.98
CA GLY A 128 17.11 -9.28 7.13
C GLY A 128 18.61 -8.99 7.14
N ARG A 129 19.29 -9.17 6.00
CA ARG A 129 20.73 -8.88 5.86
C ARG A 129 21.05 -7.42 6.15
N LYS A 130 20.25 -6.50 5.59
CA LYS A 130 20.49 -5.07 5.73
C LYS A 130 20.12 -4.52 7.11
N ALA A 131 19.12 -5.10 7.77
CA ALA A 131 18.80 -4.83 9.17
C ALA A 131 19.92 -5.33 10.09
N ALA A 132 20.37 -6.58 9.89
CA ALA A 132 21.45 -7.17 10.70
C ALA A 132 22.75 -6.38 10.59
N ALA A 133 23.12 -5.94 9.38
CA ALA A 133 24.30 -5.11 9.14
C ALA A 133 24.24 -3.73 9.82
N ARG A 134 23.04 -3.25 10.17
CA ARG A 134 22.80 -1.97 10.85
C ARG A 134 22.53 -2.11 12.35
N GLY A 135 22.63 -3.33 12.90
CA GLY A 135 22.47 -3.61 14.32
C GLY A 135 21.03 -3.90 14.76
N GLY A 136 20.06 -3.98 13.84
CA GLY A 136 18.65 -4.24 14.17
C GLY A 136 17.68 -3.48 13.27
N PHE A 137 16.39 -3.69 13.49
CA PHE A 137 15.31 -2.99 12.81
C PHE A 137 15.04 -1.60 13.39
N GLU A 138 15.15 -1.40 14.70
CA GLU A 138 15.03 -0.08 15.34
C GLU A 138 16.02 0.91 14.73
N ALA A 139 17.26 0.49 14.50
CA ALA A 139 18.30 1.31 13.89
C ALA A 139 17.94 1.80 12.48
N LEU A 140 17.05 1.10 11.75
CA LEU A 140 16.59 1.52 10.42
C LEU A 140 15.61 2.70 10.48
N ILE A 141 14.87 2.80 11.58
CA ILE A 141 13.75 3.73 11.71
C ILE A 141 14.01 4.83 12.76
N SER A 142 15.18 4.85 13.38
CA SER A 142 15.65 5.92 14.27
C SER A 142 15.95 7.21 13.50
N VAL A 143 14.95 7.73 12.80
CA VAL A 143 14.99 8.91 11.93
C VAL A 143 13.78 9.80 12.21
N ASP A 144 13.97 11.11 12.09
CA ASP A 144 12.98 12.13 12.45
C ASP A 144 12.09 12.58 11.28
N SER A 145 12.29 12.01 10.09
CA SER A 145 11.59 12.43 8.87
C SER A 145 11.40 11.27 7.89
N VAL A 146 10.31 11.34 7.13
CA VAL A 146 9.96 10.41 6.05
C VAL A 146 11.05 10.43 4.98
N LYS A 147 11.65 11.59 4.69
CA LYS A 147 12.80 11.68 3.78
C LYS A 147 13.98 10.83 4.25
N LYS A 148 14.38 10.95 5.51
CA LYS A 148 15.49 10.15 6.06
C LYS A 148 15.15 8.66 6.12
N LEU A 149 13.88 8.30 6.37
CA LEU A 149 13.42 6.92 6.28
C LEU A 149 13.59 6.37 4.87
N ARG A 150 13.21 7.14 3.84
CA ARG A 150 13.45 6.79 2.44
C ARG A 150 14.94 6.57 2.16
N ASP A 151 15.80 7.48 2.63
CA ASP A 151 17.24 7.38 2.40
C ASP A 151 17.82 6.11 3.08
N ALA A 152 17.39 5.81 4.31
CA ALA A 152 17.80 4.60 5.04
C ALA A 152 17.39 3.31 4.32
N LEU A 153 16.20 3.30 3.70
CA LEU A 153 15.63 2.16 2.99
C LEU A 153 16.03 2.09 1.51
N SER A 154 16.63 3.14 0.94
CA SER A 154 16.94 3.25 -0.50
C SER A 154 17.75 2.08 -1.06
N SER A 155 18.61 1.47 -0.23
CA SER A 155 19.39 0.30 -0.62
C SER A 155 18.60 -1.00 -0.66
N PHE A 156 17.44 -1.09 0.00
CA PHE A 156 16.65 -2.31 0.17
C PHE A 156 15.83 -2.61 -1.09
N ARG A 157 15.92 -3.84 -1.60
CA ARG A 157 15.26 -4.26 -2.84
C ARG A 157 13.76 -4.05 -2.79
N ALA A 158 13.14 -4.28 -1.64
CA ALA A 158 11.70 -4.12 -1.48
C ALA A 158 11.23 -2.66 -1.51
N TYR A 159 12.13 -1.70 -1.26
CA TYR A 159 11.83 -0.28 -1.09
C TYR A 159 12.38 0.58 -2.22
N GLU A 160 12.89 -0.02 -3.29
CA GLU A 160 13.42 0.68 -4.47
C GLU A 160 12.34 1.24 -5.40
N ASP A 161 11.08 1.30 -4.94
CA ASP A 161 9.99 1.91 -5.69
C ASP A 161 10.38 3.35 -6.09
N PRO A 162 10.48 3.66 -7.40
CA PRO A 162 10.81 5.01 -7.85
C PRO A 162 9.83 6.07 -7.35
N VAL A 163 8.57 5.70 -7.08
CA VAL A 163 7.52 6.61 -6.57
C VAL A 163 7.40 6.57 -5.05
N GLY A 164 8.07 5.61 -4.40
CA GLY A 164 8.20 5.52 -2.94
C GLY A 164 6.97 5.00 -2.19
N LYS A 165 6.03 4.29 -2.83
CA LYS A 165 4.80 3.75 -2.20
C LYS A 165 5.11 2.99 -0.92
N LYS A 166 5.99 1.99 -0.97
CA LYS A 166 6.28 1.14 0.20
C LYS A 166 6.94 1.91 1.35
N VAL A 167 7.74 2.93 1.05
CA VAL A 167 8.30 3.81 2.10
C VAL A 167 7.21 4.66 2.73
N MET A 168 6.31 5.26 1.93
CA MET A 168 5.18 6.04 2.45
C MET A 168 4.24 5.15 3.27
N LEU A 169 3.94 3.94 2.80
CA LEU A 169 3.11 2.96 3.51
C LEU A 169 3.74 2.55 4.84
N LEU A 170 5.05 2.30 4.87
CA LEU A 170 5.76 2.00 6.11
C LEU A 170 5.73 3.20 7.07
N ALA A 171 6.02 4.41 6.60
CA ALA A 171 5.95 5.62 7.42
C ALA A 171 4.55 5.80 8.04
N LYS A 172 3.51 5.56 7.24
CA LYS A 172 2.11 5.56 7.68
C LYS A 172 1.89 4.59 8.84
N PHE A 173 2.30 3.33 8.69
CA PHE A 173 2.18 2.30 9.74
C PHE A 173 2.94 2.68 11.01
N LEU A 174 4.22 3.05 10.89
CA LEU A 174 5.08 3.35 12.03
C LEU A 174 4.55 4.52 12.86
N GLU A 175 4.10 5.59 12.21
CA GLU A 175 3.56 6.77 12.90
C GLU A 175 2.13 6.55 13.41
N GLY A 176 1.27 5.85 12.67
CA GLY A 176 -0.08 5.51 13.14
C GLY A 176 -0.04 4.60 14.36
N ARG A 177 1.01 3.78 14.45
CA ARG A 177 1.29 2.90 15.59
C ARG A 177 1.99 3.60 16.76
N GLY A 178 2.50 4.82 16.56
CA GLY A 178 3.29 5.54 17.57
C GLY A 178 4.71 5.00 17.78
N LEU A 179 5.25 4.22 16.83
CA LEU A 179 6.64 3.74 16.86
C LEU A 179 7.63 4.77 16.33
N ALA A 180 7.16 5.74 15.56
CA ALA A 180 7.94 6.85 15.04
C ALA A 180 7.09 8.12 14.96
N SER A 181 7.75 9.28 14.95
CA SER A 181 7.12 10.58 14.70
C SER A 181 7.93 11.30 13.64
N PHE A 182 7.33 11.58 12.49
CA PHE A 182 8.02 12.21 11.37
C PHE A 182 7.62 13.68 11.27
N ARG A 183 8.58 14.59 11.36
CA ARG A 183 8.31 16.03 11.34
C ARG A 183 7.74 16.54 10.01
N ASP A 184 7.91 15.78 8.94
CA ASP A 184 7.48 16.07 7.57
C ASP A 184 6.30 15.19 7.11
N SER A 185 5.63 14.45 8.00
CA SER A 185 4.50 13.58 7.63
C SER A 185 3.29 14.34 7.08
N ALA A 186 3.05 15.57 7.55
CA ALA A 186 1.98 16.42 7.03
C ALA A 186 2.19 16.82 5.56
N GLU A 187 3.44 16.88 5.09
CA GLU A 187 3.81 17.16 3.69
C GLU A 187 4.13 15.87 2.90
N ALA A 188 3.88 14.70 3.49
CA ALA A 188 4.12 13.43 2.83
C ALA A 188 3.16 13.21 1.65
N ASP A 189 3.47 12.18 0.87
CA ASP A 189 2.61 11.74 -0.21
C ASP A 189 1.75 10.55 0.21
N VAL A 190 0.60 10.38 -0.44
CA VAL A 190 -0.16 9.14 -0.35
C VAL A 190 0.64 7.99 -1.00
N PRO A 191 0.66 6.78 -0.43
CA PRO A 191 1.29 5.61 -1.03
C PRO A 191 0.48 5.11 -2.23
N VAL A 192 0.72 5.68 -3.41
CA VAL A 192 -0.03 5.37 -4.63
C VAL A 192 0.15 3.92 -5.07
N ASP A 193 -0.97 3.19 -5.04
CA ASP A 193 -1.14 1.84 -5.56
C ASP A 193 -2.15 1.80 -6.74
N ASN A 194 -2.54 0.58 -7.14
CA ASN A 194 -3.54 0.35 -8.18
C ASN A 194 -4.92 0.91 -7.82
N HIS A 195 -5.33 0.84 -6.55
CA HIS A 195 -6.63 1.32 -6.09
C HIS A 195 -6.70 2.83 -6.17
N LEU A 196 -5.69 3.53 -5.63
CA LEU A 196 -5.60 4.99 -5.66
C LEU A 196 -5.51 5.52 -7.09
N SER A 197 -4.79 4.83 -7.97
CA SER A 197 -4.71 5.18 -9.40
C SER A 197 -6.06 5.06 -10.08
N ARG A 198 -6.74 3.92 -9.92
CA ARG A 198 -8.09 3.69 -10.48
C ARG A 198 -9.09 4.74 -9.99
N VAL A 199 -9.09 5.02 -8.68
CA VAL A 199 -9.99 6.02 -8.10
C VAL A 199 -9.71 7.39 -8.69
N ALA A 200 -8.44 7.80 -8.82
CA ALA A 200 -8.07 9.08 -9.41
C ALA A 200 -8.58 9.23 -10.86
N TYR A 201 -8.34 8.22 -11.71
CA TYR A 201 -8.79 8.25 -13.11
C TYR A 201 -10.31 8.28 -13.22
N ARG A 202 -11.01 7.49 -12.40
CA ARG A 202 -12.47 7.43 -12.43
C ARG A 202 -13.14 8.70 -11.92
N LEU A 203 -12.59 9.30 -10.87
CA LEU A 203 -13.08 10.60 -10.40
C LEU A 203 -12.85 11.69 -11.46
N GLY A 204 -11.79 11.57 -12.23
CA GLY A 204 -11.40 12.56 -13.24
C GLY A 204 -10.36 13.56 -12.74
N ILE A 205 -9.88 13.43 -11.50
CA ILE A 205 -8.80 14.29 -10.96
C ILE A 205 -7.48 14.09 -11.71
N VAL A 206 -7.31 12.93 -12.33
CA VAL A 206 -6.29 12.69 -13.35
C VAL A 206 -7.00 12.36 -14.65
N GLU A 207 -6.87 13.26 -15.62
CA GLU A 207 -7.36 13.05 -16.96
C GLU A 207 -6.47 12.05 -17.69
N ILE A 208 -7.09 11.00 -18.20
CA ILE A 208 -6.45 10.00 -19.05
C ILE A 208 -7.50 9.45 -20.01
N ASP A 209 -7.06 8.96 -21.16
CA ASP A 209 -7.96 8.30 -22.10
C ASP A 209 -8.45 6.97 -21.50
N PHE A 210 -9.76 6.83 -21.34
CA PHE A 210 -10.38 5.61 -20.85
C PHE A 210 -10.24 4.47 -21.86
N GLY A 211 -10.18 4.75 -23.17
CA GLY A 211 -9.94 3.72 -24.18
C GLY A 211 -8.58 3.07 -24.03
N PHE A 212 -7.55 3.86 -23.73
CA PHE A 212 -6.23 3.36 -23.36
C PHE A 212 -6.26 2.46 -22.13
N LEU A 213 -6.92 2.87 -21.04
CA LEU A 213 -7.02 2.04 -19.83
C LEU A 213 -7.79 0.73 -20.06
N GLU A 214 -8.90 0.80 -20.81
CA GLU A 214 -9.74 -0.36 -21.15
C GLU A 214 -9.04 -1.33 -22.11
N SER A 215 -8.07 -0.86 -22.90
CA SER A 215 -7.28 -1.72 -23.80
C SER A 215 -6.46 -2.77 -23.06
N GLY A 216 -6.16 -2.56 -21.78
CA GLY A 216 -5.35 -3.47 -20.98
C GLY A 216 -3.89 -3.57 -21.45
N VAL A 217 -3.42 -2.62 -22.27
CA VAL A 217 -2.02 -2.56 -22.69
C VAL A 217 -1.15 -2.24 -21.47
N GLU A 218 -0.11 -3.05 -21.28
CA GLU A 218 0.90 -2.81 -20.24
C GLU A 218 1.78 -1.62 -20.64
N VAL A 219 2.00 -0.71 -19.70
CA VAL A 219 2.87 0.44 -19.89
C VAL A 219 4.33 0.10 -19.62
N THR A 220 5.22 0.88 -20.23
CA THR A 220 6.64 0.85 -19.88
C THR A 220 6.84 1.29 -18.43
N ARG A 221 8.00 0.95 -17.85
CA ARG A 221 8.37 1.36 -16.49
C ARG A 221 8.39 2.89 -16.36
N GLU A 222 8.87 3.59 -17.37
CA GLU A 222 8.96 5.05 -17.38
C GLU A 222 7.56 5.70 -17.40
N GLU A 223 6.64 5.14 -18.18
CA GLU A 223 5.24 5.56 -18.20
C GLU A 223 4.51 5.25 -16.89
N ASP A 224 4.75 4.09 -16.30
CA ASP A 224 4.24 3.71 -14.96
C ASP A 224 4.64 4.76 -13.92
N ILE A 225 5.93 5.07 -13.84
CA ILE A 225 6.47 6.08 -12.93
C ILE A 225 5.78 7.42 -13.16
N ARG A 226 5.70 7.87 -14.42
CA ARG A 226 5.08 9.14 -14.77
C ARG A 226 3.61 9.20 -14.35
N LEU A 227 2.84 8.15 -14.63
CA LEU A 227 1.42 8.08 -14.31
C LEU A 227 1.18 8.04 -12.80
N ARG A 228 1.99 7.28 -12.04
CA ARG A 228 1.91 7.21 -10.58
C ARG A 228 2.33 8.52 -9.92
N GLU A 229 3.35 9.21 -10.43
CA GLU A 229 3.74 10.56 -9.97
C GLU A 229 2.63 11.60 -10.20
N LEU A 230 1.92 11.49 -11.34
CA LEU A 230 0.76 12.33 -11.65
C LEU A 230 -0.39 12.10 -10.66
N VAL A 231 -0.74 10.83 -10.42
CA VAL A 231 -1.75 10.42 -9.43
C VAL A 231 -1.37 10.89 -8.03
N LYS A 232 -0.11 10.73 -7.64
CA LYS A 232 0.42 11.18 -6.34
C LYS A 232 0.24 12.69 -6.18
N THR A 233 0.57 13.45 -7.21
CA THR A 233 0.42 14.91 -7.21
C THR A 233 -1.05 15.33 -7.16
N ALA A 234 -1.94 14.65 -7.89
CA ALA A 234 -3.37 14.92 -7.82
C ALA A 234 -3.94 14.69 -6.41
N TRP A 235 -3.58 13.58 -5.77
CA TRP A 235 -4.01 13.32 -4.40
C TRP A 235 -3.40 14.28 -3.38
N ARG A 236 -2.17 14.77 -3.59
CA ARG A 236 -1.58 15.84 -2.77
C ARG A 236 -2.42 17.13 -2.85
N ILE A 237 -2.90 17.49 -4.04
CA ILE A 237 -3.78 18.65 -4.22
C ILE A 237 -5.10 18.44 -3.49
N VAL A 238 -5.72 17.27 -3.65
CA VAL A 238 -6.96 16.91 -2.93
C VAL A 238 -6.77 16.98 -1.41
N ALA A 239 -5.69 16.40 -0.89
CA ALA A 239 -5.38 16.43 0.55
C ALA A 239 -5.28 17.86 1.08
N LYS A 240 -4.58 18.75 0.34
CA LYS A 240 -4.46 20.16 0.70
C LYS A 240 -5.79 20.89 0.66
N PHE A 241 -6.60 20.70 -0.39
CA PHE A 241 -7.91 21.33 -0.46
C PHE A 241 -8.87 20.81 0.61
N ALA A 242 -8.76 19.54 1.00
CA ALA A 242 -9.59 18.91 2.02
C ALA A 242 -9.11 19.16 3.45
N ASP A 243 -7.93 19.76 3.64
CA ASP A 243 -7.24 19.88 4.92
C ASP A 243 -7.09 18.51 5.64
N LEU A 244 -6.72 17.49 4.85
CA LEU A 244 -6.55 16.13 5.33
C LEU A 244 -5.08 15.71 5.36
N HIS A 245 -4.69 15.05 6.44
CA HIS A 245 -3.39 14.41 6.51
C HIS A 245 -3.27 13.31 5.42
N PRO A 246 -2.19 13.26 4.61
CA PRO A 246 -2.04 12.31 3.50
C PRO A 246 -2.27 10.84 3.92
N PHE A 247 -1.75 10.45 5.08
CA PHE A 247 -1.95 9.11 5.63
C PHE A 247 -3.40 8.76 5.99
N ALA A 248 -4.18 9.72 6.51
CA ALA A 248 -5.60 9.51 6.78
C ALA A 248 -6.39 9.39 5.47
N LEU A 249 -6.04 10.23 4.49
CA LEU A 249 -6.61 10.15 3.14
C LEU A 249 -6.35 8.78 2.50
N ASP A 250 -5.13 8.26 2.61
CA ASP A 250 -4.79 6.93 2.10
C ASP A 250 -5.60 5.80 2.75
N ASP A 251 -5.74 5.78 4.08
CA ASP A 251 -6.56 4.78 4.78
C ASP A 251 -8.01 4.78 4.28
N PHE A 252 -8.57 5.97 4.03
CA PHE A 252 -9.89 6.12 3.42
C PHE A 252 -9.90 5.60 1.98
N LEU A 253 -9.00 6.08 1.12
CA LEU A 253 -8.98 5.77 -0.31
C LEU A 253 -8.76 4.29 -0.58
N TRP A 254 -7.87 3.65 0.18
CA TRP A 254 -7.59 2.23 0.05
C TRP A 254 -8.83 1.39 0.37
N ASN A 255 -9.50 1.67 1.50
CA ASN A 255 -10.77 1.01 1.86
C ASN A 255 -11.88 1.31 0.85
N PHE A 256 -12.02 2.56 0.44
CA PHE A 256 -13.00 3.01 -0.55
C PHE A 256 -12.79 2.29 -1.90
N GLY A 257 -11.55 2.20 -2.38
CA GLY A 257 -11.18 1.53 -3.63
C GLY A 257 -11.40 0.02 -3.60
N ARG A 258 -11.24 -0.62 -2.43
CA ARG A 258 -11.48 -2.07 -2.24
C ARG A 258 -12.96 -2.43 -2.09
N LYS A 259 -13.75 -1.60 -1.42
CA LYS A 259 -15.14 -1.94 -1.05
C LYS A 259 -16.18 -1.32 -1.97
N ILE A 260 -15.98 -0.06 -2.38
CA ILE A 260 -16.97 0.73 -3.13
C ILE A 260 -16.53 0.91 -4.59
N CYS A 261 -15.39 1.56 -4.85
CA CYS A 261 -14.86 1.80 -6.19
C CYS A 261 -14.03 0.61 -6.71
N LYS A 262 -14.64 -0.58 -6.62
CA LYS A 262 -14.05 -1.86 -7.04
C LYS A 262 -13.68 -1.84 -8.52
N ARG A 263 -12.64 -2.59 -8.89
CA ARG A 263 -12.22 -2.74 -10.29
C ARG A 263 -13.40 -3.19 -11.15
N GLU A 264 -14.08 -4.23 -10.73
CA GLU A 264 -15.30 -4.75 -11.35
C GLU A 264 -16.51 -4.46 -10.46
N GLY A 265 -17.65 -4.12 -11.08
CA GLY A 265 -18.89 -3.85 -10.37
C GLY A 265 -18.78 -2.80 -9.25
N PRO A 266 -18.33 -1.56 -9.54
CA PRO A 266 -18.29 -0.50 -8.53
C PRO A 266 -19.69 -0.19 -7.99
N GLN A 267 -19.79 0.06 -6.69
CA GLN A 267 -21.06 0.28 -6.00
C GLN A 267 -21.47 1.75 -6.04
N CYS A 268 -21.70 2.29 -7.24
CA CYS A 268 -22.00 3.72 -7.43
C CYS A 268 -23.27 4.20 -6.70
N GLY A 269 -24.22 3.31 -6.41
CA GLY A 269 -25.44 3.65 -5.66
C GLY A 269 -25.21 4.12 -4.22
N ILE A 270 -24.08 3.73 -3.61
CA ILE A 270 -23.68 4.15 -2.25
C ILE A 270 -22.39 4.97 -2.25
N CYS A 271 -21.90 5.38 -3.43
CA CYS A 271 -20.64 6.09 -3.57
C CYS A 271 -20.83 7.58 -3.23
N PRO A 272 -20.09 8.14 -2.25
CA PRO A 272 -20.21 9.56 -1.90
C PRO A 272 -19.78 10.49 -3.03
N PHE A 273 -18.90 10.04 -3.92
CA PHE A 273 -18.40 10.83 -5.04
C PHE A 273 -19.25 10.75 -6.31
N ARG A 274 -20.42 10.08 -6.25
CA ARG A 274 -21.25 9.78 -7.42
C ARG A 274 -21.49 11.00 -8.31
N GLU A 275 -21.86 12.12 -7.72
CA GLU A 275 -22.28 13.34 -8.43
C GLU A 275 -21.10 14.08 -9.11
N VAL A 276 -19.87 13.88 -8.63
CA VAL A 276 -18.67 14.53 -9.20
C VAL A 276 -17.83 13.58 -10.07
N CYS A 277 -18.11 12.27 -10.01
CA CYS A 277 -17.31 11.25 -10.65
C CYS A 277 -17.48 11.24 -12.18
N ARG A 278 -16.39 11.51 -12.91
CA ARG A 278 -16.34 11.42 -14.38
C ARG A 278 -16.79 10.06 -14.91
N ALA A 279 -16.29 8.97 -14.34
CA ALA A 279 -16.63 7.60 -14.75
C ALA A 279 -18.13 7.31 -14.62
N HIS A 280 -18.75 7.74 -13.52
CA HIS A 280 -20.18 7.56 -13.32
C HIS A 280 -21.00 8.34 -14.36
N ARG A 281 -20.67 9.61 -14.58
CA ARG A 281 -21.33 10.47 -15.57
C ARG A 281 -21.26 9.91 -16.99
N LEU A 282 -20.13 9.28 -17.34
CA LEU A 282 -19.92 8.66 -18.66
C LEU A 282 -20.46 7.24 -18.76
N GLY A 283 -20.88 6.62 -17.64
CA GLY A 283 -21.24 5.21 -17.61
C GLY A 283 -20.09 4.25 -17.94
N ARG A 284 -18.83 4.69 -17.79
CA ARG A 284 -17.62 3.94 -18.12
C ARG A 284 -16.71 3.81 -16.91
N TYR A 285 -16.31 2.58 -16.58
CA TYR A 285 -15.58 2.27 -15.34
C TYR A 285 -14.24 1.61 -15.65
N PRO A 286 -13.28 2.32 -16.27
CA PRO A 286 -12.00 1.74 -16.67
C PRO A 286 -11.22 1.22 -15.45
N PRO A 287 -10.31 0.24 -15.66
CA PRO A 287 -9.35 -0.16 -14.64
C PRO A 287 -8.24 0.90 -14.49
N GLU A 288 -7.32 0.67 -13.56
CA GLU A 288 -6.01 1.33 -13.54
C GLU A 288 -5.12 0.94 -14.74
N HIS A 289 -4.04 1.71 -14.98
CA HIS A 289 -3.00 1.31 -15.93
C HIS A 289 -2.27 0.05 -15.43
N LEU A 290 -1.69 -0.72 -16.35
CA LEU A 290 -1.04 -2.00 -16.02
C LEU A 290 0.48 -1.89 -16.14
N HIS A 291 1.20 -2.36 -15.13
CA HIS A 291 2.64 -2.61 -15.16
C HIS A 291 2.93 -3.80 -14.23
N LEU A 292 2.86 -5.03 -14.74
CA LEU A 292 2.54 -6.25 -13.98
C LEU A 292 3.74 -6.94 -13.30
N LEU A 293 4.93 -6.89 -13.90
CA LEU A 293 6.10 -7.61 -13.39
C LEU A 293 6.96 -6.74 -12.48
N THR A 294 6.47 -6.48 -11.27
CA THR A 294 7.16 -5.66 -10.27
C THR A 294 6.70 -6.00 -8.84
N TRP A 295 7.57 -5.70 -7.87
CA TRP A 295 7.31 -5.86 -6.43
C TRP A 295 7.13 -4.54 -5.69
N TYR A 296 6.96 -3.40 -6.38
CA TYR A 296 6.78 -2.09 -5.71
C TYR A 296 5.31 -1.61 -5.65
N TYR A 297 4.37 -2.45 -6.09
CA TYR A 297 2.94 -2.16 -6.18
C TYR A 297 2.09 -2.53 -4.98
#